data_AF-A0A1V9U1S3-F1
#
_entry.id   AF-A0A1V9U1S3-F1
#
_cell.length_a   1.000
_cell.length_b   1.000
_cell.length_c   1.000
_cell.angle_alpha   90.00
_cell.angle_beta   90.00
_cell.angle_gamma   90.00
#
_symmetry.space_group_name_H-M   'P 1'
#
loop_
_entity.id
_entity.type
_entity.pdbx_description
1 polymer ?
#
loop_
_entity_poly.entity_id
_entity_poly.type
_entity_poly.pdbx_seq_one_letter_code
_entity_poly.pdbx_strand_id
1 'polypeptide(L)'
;MKVESWQGINGKLVHDGQKAIVVDNDQALTDQKQLQAILDQDGQPIDEVRRAMIKKTVKRQLKTPPLKLRGWFNRHQDSQNAKKAEKLVSDKPTHQYKQIKNEMTFFGESFLEGFLGFYGLEVDNALGRYEHNLHVLEAQELGQSEKEYYLATSENGRVKLATDPLPSQQIAEEQLNKFYQREPEETQAEQIQLRTSEDDGKEE
;
A
#
# COMPACT_ATOMS: atom_id res chain seq x y z
N MET A 1 24.48 10.53 -2.30
CA MET A 1 23.47 9.45 -2.18
C MET A 1 22.47 9.91 -1.15
N LYS A 2 21.19 9.66 -1.40
CA LYS A 2 20.10 10.01 -0.50
C LYS A 2 19.48 8.77 0.12
N VAL A 3 18.84 8.95 1.25
CA VAL A 3 18.05 7.94 1.95
C VAL A 3 16.61 8.43 2.03
N GLU A 4 15.66 7.59 1.66
CA GLU A 4 14.23 7.82 1.84
C GLU A 4 13.63 6.82 2.83
N SER A 5 12.73 7.30 3.68
CA SER A 5 11.88 6.48 4.54
C SER A 5 10.43 6.93 4.37
N TRP A 6 9.58 5.97 4.03
CA TRP A 6 8.17 6.21 3.67
C TRP A 6 7.26 5.81 4.82
N GLN A 7 6.27 6.65 5.15
CA GLN A 7 5.33 6.38 6.24
C GLN A 7 4.65 5.03 6.07
N GLY A 8 4.67 4.21 7.13
CA GLY A 8 4.05 2.89 7.16
C GLY A 8 4.73 1.81 6.31
N ILE A 9 5.88 2.12 5.69
CA ILE A 9 6.64 1.19 4.85
C ILE A 9 7.90 0.73 5.59
N ASN A 10 8.16 -0.58 5.52
CA ASN A 10 9.34 -1.17 6.16
C ASN A 10 10.56 -1.06 5.25
N GLY A 11 11.70 -0.71 5.86
CA GLY A 11 12.96 -0.50 5.17
C GLY A 11 13.14 0.94 4.69
N LYS A 12 14.35 1.24 4.23
CA LYS A 12 14.75 2.55 3.70
C LYS A 12 15.33 2.37 2.31
N LEU A 13 15.10 3.35 1.45
CA LEU A 13 15.60 3.37 0.08
C LEU A 13 16.89 4.20 0.04
N VAL A 14 18.01 3.60 -0.35
CA VAL A 14 19.27 4.33 -0.60
C VAL A 14 19.45 4.48 -2.09
N HIS A 15 19.69 5.70 -2.59
CA HIS A 15 19.76 5.96 -4.02
C HIS A 15 20.72 7.08 -4.42
N ASP A 16 21.17 7.07 -5.68
CA ASP A 16 21.98 8.14 -6.29
C ASP A 16 21.16 9.08 -7.19
N GLY A 17 19.85 8.83 -7.30
CA GLY A 17 18.93 9.56 -8.18
C GLY A 17 18.57 8.82 -9.47
N GLN A 18 19.29 7.74 -9.80
CA GLN A 18 18.96 6.85 -10.92
C GLN A 18 18.72 5.42 -10.44
N LYS A 19 19.63 4.90 -9.63
CA LYS A 19 19.58 3.56 -9.05
C LYS A 19 19.28 3.63 -7.57
N ALA A 20 18.72 2.54 -7.05
CA ALA A 20 18.45 2.39 -5.64
C ALA A 20 18.63 0.96 -5.15
N ILE A 21 18.77 0.84 -3.83
CA ILE A 21 18.73 -0.39 -3.05
C ILE A 21 17.88 -0.20 -1.80
N VAL A 22 17.35 -1.29 -1.25
CA VAL A 22 16.59 -1.28 0.01
C VAL A 22 17.47 -1.78 1.15
N VAL A 23 17.47 -1.07 2.27
CA VAL A 23 18.13 -1.49 3.51
C VAL A 23 17.09 -1.63 4.62
N ASP A 24 17.34 -2.53 5.57
CA ASP A 24 16.34 -2.87 6.59
C ASP A 24 16.28 -1.84 7.75
N ASN A 25 17.38 -1.17 8.08
CA ASN A 25 17.45 -0.24 9.23
C ASN A 25 18.60 0.78 9.12
N ASP A 26 18.66 1.70 10.10
CA ASP A 26 19.68 2.75 10.16
C ASP A 26 21.10 2.24 10.41
N GLN A 27 21.27 1.03 10.99
CA GLN A 27 22.62 0.46 11.19
C GLN A 27 23.29 0.16 9.85
N ALA A 28 22.49 -0.25 8.85
CA ALA A 28 22.97 -0.48 7.49
C ALA A 28 23.40 0.81 6.76
N LEU A 29 23.11 2.00 7.31
CA LEU A 29 23.48 3.30 6.72
C LEU A 29 24.91 3.76 7.08
N THR A 30 25.63 2.99 7.90
CA THR A 30 26.91 3.42 8.48
C THR A 30 28.12 3.28 7.54
N ASP A 31 28.11 2.30 6.62
CA ASP A 31 29.19 2.09 5.66
C ASP A 31 28.81 2.61 4.26
N GLN A 32 29.07 3.91 4.05
CA GLN A 32 28.80 4.58 2.77
C GLN A 32 29.55 3.96 1.59
N LYS A 33 30.78 3.46 1.80
CA LYS A 33 31.57 2.88 0.69
C LYS A 33 30.98 1.54 0.27
N GLN A 34 30.60 0.72 1.24
CA GLN A 34 29.92 -0.54 0.97
C GLN A 34 28.58 -0.31 0.28
N LEU A 35 27.78 0.65 0.74
CA LEU A 35 26.50 1.00 0.10
C LEU A 35 26.68 1.46 -1.35
N GLN A 36 27.69 2.29 -1.62
CA GLN A 36 28.00 2.71 -2.99
C GLN A 36 28.39 1.50 -3.85
N ALA A 37 29.24 0.60 -3.35
CA ALA A 37 29.64 -0.59 -4.10
C ALA A 37 28.45 -1.51 -4.43
N ILE A 38 27.53 -1.70 -3.47
CA ILE A 38 26.29 -2.47 -3.69
C ILE A 38 25.40 -1.75 -4.70
N LEU A 39 25.27 -0.42 -4.60
CA LEU A 39 24.47 0.37 -5.54
C LEU A 39 25.03 0.31 -6.98
N ASP A 40 26.35 0.33 -7.13
CA ASP A 40 27.01 0.23 -8.45
C ASP A 40 26.80 -1.15 -9.08
N GLN A 41 26.93 -2.21 -8.27
CA GLN A 41 26.86 -3.60 -8.72
C GLN A 41 25.42 -4.10 -8.91
N ASP A 42 24.57 -3.91 -7.89
CA ASP A 42 23.25 -4.53 -7.76
C ASP A 42 22.10 -3.50 -7.80
N GLY A 43 22.41 -2.20 -7.90
CA GLY A 43 21.40 -1.14 -7.93
C GLY A 43 20.45 -1.27 -9.12
N GLN A 44 19.17 -1.11 -8.84
CA GLN A 44 18.06 -1.16 -9.81
C GLN A 44 17.41 0.21 -9.98
N PRO A 45 16.64 0.47 -11.05
CA PRO A 45 15.97 1.75 -11.25
C PRO A 45 15.16 2.19 -10.03
N ILE A 46 15.37 3.43 -9.59
CA ILE A 46 14.82 3.95 -8.33
C ILE A 46 13.30 3.77 -8.21
N ASP A 47 12.56 4.04 -9.28
CA ASP A 47 11.10 3.92 -9.30
C ASP A 47 10.65 2.46 -9.10
N GLU A 48 11.34 1.50 -9.72
CA GLU A 48 11.04 0.07 -9.58
C GLU A 48 11.29 -0.41 -8.16
N VAL A 49 12.43 -0.02 -7.58
CA VAL A 49 12.82 -0.41 -6.22
C VAL A 49 11.85 0.19 -5.19
N ARG A 50 11.52 1.47 -5.33
CA ARG A 50 10.56 2.15 -4.44
C ARG A 50 9.20 1.47 -4.49
N ARG A 51 8.68 1.22 -5.69
CA ARG A 51 7.41 0.51 -5.89
C ARG A 51 7.44 -0.90 -5.31
N ALA A 52 8.50 -1.65 -5.54
CA ALA A 52 8.66 -3.01 -5.03
C ALA A 52 8.74 -3.04 -3.49
N MET A 53 9.45 -2.08 -2.89
CA MET A 53 9.54 -1.91 -1.43
C MET A 53 8.17 -1.65 -0.82
N ILE A 54 7.40 -0.71 -1.38
CA ILE A 54 6.03 -0.41 -0.97
C ILE A 54 5.15 -1.67 -1.13
N LYS A 55 5.14 -2.28 -2.32
CA LYS A 55 4.35 -3.48 -2.63
C LYS A 55 4.64 -4.62 -1.65
N LYS A 56 5.91 -4.83 -1.30
CA LYS A 56 6.35 -5.86 -0.35
C LYS A 56 5.78 -5.61 1.05
N THR A 57 5.78 -4.36 1.51
CA THR A 57 5.27 -4.02 2.84
C THR A 57 3.75 -4.13 2.89
N VAL A 58 3.02 -3.55 1.93
CA VAL A 58 1.55 -3.65 1.90
C VAL A 58 1.09 -5.11 1.80
N LYS A 59 1.79 -5.95 1.02
CA LYS A 59 1.50 -7.38 0.91
C LYS A 59 1.62 -8.12 2.25
N ARG A 60 2.57 -7.72 3.11
CA ARG A 60 2.78 -8.31 4.45
C ARG A 60 1.73 -7.84 5.46
N GLN A 61 1.24 -6.61 5.33
CA GLN A 61 0.22 -6.02 6.20
C GLN A 61 -1.21 -6.41 5.79
N LEU A 62 -1.40 -6.85 4.53
CA LEU A 62 -2.70 -7.17 3.98
C LEU A 62 -3.38 -8.33 4.72
N LYS A 63 -4.67 -8.14 4.96
CA LYS A 63 -5.60 -9.15 5.46
C LYS A 63 -6.60 -9.50 4.36
N THR A 64 -6.98 -10.77 4.32
CA THR A 64 -7.95 -11.35 3.38
C THR A 64 -9.08 -11.99 4.19
N PRO A 65 -10.00 -11.20 4.79
CA PRO A 65 -11.10 -11.76 5.57
C PRO A 65 -11.92 -12.79 4.77
N PRO A 66 -12.26 -13.95 5.35
CA PRO A 66 -13.06 -14.98 4.67
C PRO A 66 -14.38 -14.44 4.08
N LEU A 67 -15.02 -13.48 4.75
CA LEU A 67 -16.23 -12.84 4.27
C LEU A 67 -16.03 -12.07 2.95
N LYS A 68 -14.89 -11.39 2.77
CA LYS A 68 -14.57 -10.69 1.52
C LYS A 68 -14.32 -11.67 0.37
N LEU A 69 -13.60 -12.75 0.66
CA LEU A 69 -13.35 -13.82 -0.32
C LEU A 69 -14.66 -14.51 -0.73
N ARG A 70 -15.55 -14.82 0.23
CA ARG A 70 -16.90 -15.32 -0.07
C ARG A 70 -17.66 -14.36 -0.99
N GLY A 71 -17.62 -13.06 -0.70
CA GLY A 71 -18.21 -12.03 -1.55
C GLY A 71 -17.62 -12.01 -2.96
N TRP A 72 -16.30 -12.20 -3.10
CA TRP A 72 -15.64 -12.31 -4.40
C TRP A 72 -16.15 -13.51 -5.19
N PHE A 73 -16.21 -14.70 -4.59
CA PHE A 73 -16.76 -15.89 -5.26
C PHE A 73 -18.22 -15.72 -5.68
N ASN A 74 -19.06 -15.13 -4.84
CA ASN A 74 -20.46 -14.84 -5.19
C ASN A 74 -20.58 -13.90 -6.40
N ARG A 75 -19.74 -12.86 -6.49
CA ARG A 75 -19.71 -11.97 -7.67
C ARG A 75 -19.29 -12.68 -8.95
N HIS A 76 -18.55 -13.78 -8.84
CA HIS A 76 -18.15 -14.65 -9.95
C HIS A 76 -19.10 -15.84 -10.14
N GLN A 77 -20.30 -15.80 -9.54
CA GLN A 77 -21.31 -16.85 -9.63
C GLN A 77 -20.86 -18.23 -9.11
N ASP A 78 -19.81 -18.28 -8.28
CA ASP A 78 -19.25 -19.50 -7.73
C ASP A 78 -19.75 -19.74 -6.29
N SER A 79 -21.02 -20.13 -6.17
CA SER A 79 -21.66 -20.37 -4.87
C SER A 79 -21.05 -21.54 -4.09
N GLN A 80 -20.41 -22.50 -4.77
CA GLN A 80 -19.79 -23.65 -4.11
C GLN A 80 -18.52 -23.22 -3.38
N ASN A 81 -17.62 -22.50 -4.07
CA ASN A 81 -16.41 -21.99 -3.43
C ASN A 81 -16.72 -20.86 -2.43
N ALA A 82 -17.78 -20.07 -2.66
CA ALA A 82 -18.26 -19.09 -1.68
C ALA A 82 -18.57 -19.72 -0.31
N LYS A 83 -19.20 -20.92 -0.27
CA LYS A 83 -19.45 -21.64 0.98
C LYS A 83 -18.17 -22.15 1.64
N LYS A 84 -17.21 -22.65 0.85
CA LYS A 84 -15.92 -23.14 1.37
C LYS A 84 -15.11 -22.04 2.05
N ALA A 85 -15.26 -20.78 1.63
CA ALA A 85 -14.55 -19.65 2.25
C ALA A 85 -14.84 -19.52 3.75
N GLU A 86 -16.03 -19.91 4.22
CA GLU A 86 -16.40 -19.91 5.65
C GLU A 86 -15.57 -20.87 6.51
N LYS A 87 -14.84 -21.82 5.89
CA LYS A 87 -13.95 -22.77 6.57
C LYS A 87 -12.53 -22.27 6.75
N LEU A 88 -12.20 -21.09 6.21
CA LEU A 88 -10.89 -20.47 6.44
C LEU A 88 -10.80 -19.94 7.87
N VAL A 89 -9.78 -20.38 8.61
CA VAL A 89 -9.64 -20.11 10.05
C VAL A 89 -8.90 -18.82 10.37
N SER A 90 -8.31 -18.17 9.36
CA SER A 90 -7.49 -16.96 9.52
C SER A 90 -7.84 -15.94 8.47
N ASP A 91 -7.55 -14.66 8.72
CA ASP A 91 -7.55 -13.58 7.75
C ASP A 91 -6.15 -13.33 7.14
N LYS A 92 -5.12 -14.09 7.55
CA LYS A 92 -3.76 -13.95 7.02
C LYS A 92 -3.59 -14.74 5.72
N PRO A 93 -3.24 -14.11 4.59
CA PRO A 93 -3.14 -14.78 3.30
C PRO A 93 -2.18 -15.97 3.30
N THR A 94 -1.05 -15.87 4.00
CA THR A 94 -0.06 -16.95 4.09
C THR A 94 -0.58 -18.17 4.85
N HIS A 95 -1.41 -17.97 5.87
CA HIS A 95 -2.04 -19.06 6.62
C HIS A 95 -3.15 -19.70 5.81
N GLN A 96 -4.00 -18.88 5.16
CA GLN A 96 -5.05 -19.35 4.26
C GLN A 96 -4.49 -20.18 3.11
N TYR A 97 -3.43 -19.68 2.43
CA TYR A 97 -2.77 -20.42 1.35
C TYR A 97 -2.27 -21.80 1.81
N LYS A 98 -1.63 -21.87 2.99
CA LYS A 98 -1.18 -23.14 3.57
C LYS A 98 -2.36 -24.08 3.87
N GLN A 99 -3.43 -23.56 4.48
CA GLN A 99 -4.63 -24.34 4.78
C GLN A 99 -5.24 -24.92 3.49
N ILE A 100 -5.48 -24.07 2.48
CA ILE A 100 -6.05 -24.47 1.19
C ILE A 100 -5.21 -25.55 0.52
N LYS A 101 -3.88 -25.39 0.54
CA LYS A 101 -2.97 -26.40 -0.02
C LYS A 101 -2.99 -27.73 0.72
N ASN A 102 -3.01 -27.70 2.05
CA ASN A 102 -2.99 -28.91 2.86
C ASN A 102 -4.32 -29.66 2.79
N GLU A 103 -5.42 -28.93 2.63
CA GLU A 103 -6.78 -29.46 2.54
C GLU A 103 -7.30 -29.44 1.09
N MET A 104 -6.42 -29.74 0.12
CA MET A 104 -6.74 -29.65 -1.31
C MET A 104 -7.95 -30.51 -1.72
N THR A 105 -8.13 -31.67 -1.10
CA THR A 105 -9.30 -32.54 -1.36
C THR A 105 -10.63 -31.84 -0.99
N PHE A 106 -10.61 -30.95 0.01
CA PHE A 106 -11.79 -30.19 0.43
C PHE A 106 -11.95 -28.90 -0.39
N PHE A 107 -10.89 -28.09 -0.46
CA PHE A 107 -10.95 -26.80 -1.13
C PHE A 107 -11.00 -26.95 -2.66
N GLY A 108 -10.19 -27.84 -3.22
CA GLY A 108 -10.05 -28.06 -4.66
C GLY A 108 -9.24 -26.96 -5.35
N GLU A 109 -8.79 -27.27 -6.57
CA GLU A 109 -7.95 -26.38 -7.38
C GLU A 109 -8.69 -25.07 -7.74
N SER A 110 -9.98 -25.14 -8.09
CA SER A 110 -10.78 -23.96 -8.42
C SER A 110 -10.87 -22.96 -7.26
N PHE A 111 -10.91 -23.44 -6.01
CA PHE A 111 -10.88 -22.56 -4.84
C PHE A 111 -9.51 -21.90 -4.68
N LEU A 112 -8.42 -22.67 -4.87
CA LEU A 112 -7.07 -22.13 -4.80
C LEU A 112 -6.84 -21.05 -5.87
N GLU A 113 -7.26 -21.30 -7.10
CA GLU A 113 -7.19 -20.32 -8.20
C GLU A 113 -7.97 -19.05 -7.87
N GLY A 114 -9.23 -19.22 -7.40
CA GLY A 114 -10.06 -18.08 -7.00
C GLY A 114 -9.45 -17.30 -5.83
N PHE A 115 -8.88 -17.98 -4.84
CA PHE A 115 -8.16 -17.34 -3.74
C PHE A 115 -6.94 -16.54 -4.22
N LEU A 116 -6.13 -17.10 -5.14
CA LEU A 116 -4.97 -16.41 -5.70
C LEU A 116 -5.38 -15.19 -6.53
N GLY A 117 -6.44 -15.30 -7.33
CA GLY A 117 -7.01 -14.17 -8.07
C GLY A 117 -7.52 -13.06 -7.15
N PHE A 118 -8.30 -13.42 -6.13
CA PHE A 118 -8.76 -12.48 -5.11
C PHE A 118 -7.59 -11.80 -4.38
N TYR A 119 -6.60 -12.58 -3.93
CA TYR A 119 -5.45 -12.06 -3.21
C TYR A 119 -4.60 -11.12 -4.08
N GLY A 120 -4.37 -11.47 -5.35
CA GLY A 120 -3.67 -10.60 -6.30
C GLY A 120 -4.35 -9.23 -6.43
N LEU A 121 -5.67 -9.24 -6.64
CA LEU A 121 -6.46 -8.01 -6.72
C LEU A 121 -6.41 -7.18 -5.42
N GLU A 122 -6.50 -7.81 -4.25
CA GLU A 122 -6.39 -7.09 -2.97
C GLU A 122 -5.00 -6.48 -2.76
N VAL A 123 -3.93 -7.14 -3.22
CA VAL A 123 -2.57 -6.58 -3.19
C VAL A 123 -2.46 -5.37 -4.11
N ASP A 124 -2.96 -5.46 -5.34
CA ASP A 124 -2.89 -4.35 -6.29
C ASP A 124 -3.77 -3.17 -5.84
N ASN A 125 -4.94 -3.44 -5.26
CA ASN A 125 -5.78 -2.41 -4.64
C ASN A 125 -5.09 -1.76 -3.42
N ALA A 126 -4.40 -2.54 -2.59
CA ALA A 126 -3.68 -2.00 -1.44
C ALA A 126 -2.47 -1.16 -1.86
N LEU A 127 -1.73 -1.60 -2.88
CA LEU A 127 -0.66 -0.81 -3.48
C LEU A 127 -1.24 0.48 -4.07
N GLY A 128 -2.29 0.40 -4.87
CA GLY A 128 -2.95 1.57 -5.45
C GLY A 128 -3.40 2.57 -4.39
N ARG A 129 -4.08 2.13 -3.32
CA ARG A 129 -4.44 3.02 -2.21
C ARG A 129 -3.22 3.70 -1.58
N TYR A 130 -2.10 3.00 -1.45
CA TYR A 130 -0.87 3.62 -0.96
C TYR A 130 -0.35 4.65 -1.97
N GLU A 131 -0.19 4.28 -3.23
CA GLU A 131 0.39 5.14 -4.28
C GLU A 131 -0.39 6.45 -4.49
N HIS A 132 -1.72 6.44 -4.39
CA HIS A 132 -2.59 7.60 -4.62
C HIS A 132 -2.74 8.52 -3.40
N ASN A 133 -2.45 8.02 -2.21
CA ASN A 133 -2.62 8.78 -0.97
C ASN A 133 -1.35 9.56 -0.63
N LEU A 134 -1.53 10.71 0.03
CA LEU A 134 -0.41 11.44 0.63
C LEU A 134 0.15 10.66 1.82
N HIS A 135 1.48 10.65 1.93
CA HIS A 135 2.24 10.07 3.04
C HIS A 135 3.33 11.02 3.48
N VAL A 136 3.81 10.85 4.71
CA VAL A 136 5.05 11.48 5.14
C VAL A 136 6.24 10.77 4.48
N LEU A 137 7.08 11.55 3.82
CA LEU A 137 8.39 11.15 3.28
C LEU A 137 9.48 11.81 4.13
N GLU A 138 10.30 10.98 4.78
CA GLU A 138 11.57 11.41 5.38
C GLU A 138 12.68 11.21 4.36
N ALA A 139 13.42 12.27 4.03
CA ALA A 139 14.59 12.23 3.18
C ALA A 139 15.81 12.79 3.90
N GLN A 140 17.00 12.23 3.62
CA GLN A 140 18.26 12.76 4.13
C GLN A 140 19.41 12.45 3.17
N GLU A 141 20.44 13.28 3.17
CA GLU A 141 21.72 12.92 2.55
C GLU A 141 22.41 11.82 3.37
N LEU A 142 22.95 10.81 2.69
CA LEU A 142 23.64 9.73 3.37
C LEU A 142 24.88 10.27 4.10
N GLY A 143 25.00 9.94 5.39
CA GLY A 143 26.08 10.42 6.26
C GLY A 143 25.79 11.74 6.96
N GLN A 144 24.66 12.40 6.65
CA GLN A 144 24.18 13.56 7.39
C GLN A 144 23.10 13.17 8.40
N SER A 145 23.03 13.92 9.51
CA SER A 145 22.00 13.76 10.54
C SER A 145 20.74 14.59 10.27
N GLU A 146 20.85 15.58 9.39
CA GLU A 146 19.73 16.47 9.06
C GLU A 146 18.73 15.73 8.16
N LYS A 147 17.47 15.78 8.56
CA LYS A 147 16.36 15.11 7.89
C LYS A 147 15.39 16.16 7.39
N GLU A 148 14.95 15.98 6.16
CA GLU A 148 13.91 16.76 5.53
C GLU A 148 12.62 15.93 5.52
N TYR A 149 11.49 16.55 5.86
CA TYR A 149 10.20 15.88 5.88
C TYR A 149 9.27 16.52 4.85
N TYR A 150 8.53 15.69 4.12
CA TYR A 150 7.61 16.17 3.08
C TYR A 150 6.29 15.42 3.16
N LEU A 151 5.22 16.01 2.62
CA LEU A 151 4.07 15.23 2.17
C LEU A 151 4.27 14.87 0.70
N ALA A 152 4.15 13.60 0.37
CA ALA A 152 4.39 13.11 -0.98
C ALA A 152 3.47 11.95 -1.35
N THR A 153 3.24 11.80 -2.66
CA THR A 153 2.69 10.57 -3.25
C THR A 153 3.80 9.80 -3.98
N SER A 154 3.61 8.49 -4.17
CA SER A 154 4.53 7.64 -4.93
C SER A 154 3.79 6.83 -5.98
N GLU A 155 3.49 7.43 -7.13
CA GLU A 155 2.72 6.78 -8.19
C GLU A 155 3.65 5.99 -9.12
N ASN A 156 3.44 4.66 -9.21
CA ASN A 156 4.34 3.75 -9.91
C ASN A 156 5.82 3.92 -9.52
N GLY A 157 6.05 4.27 -8.25
CA GLY A 157 7.38 4.57 -7.74
C GLY A 157 7.84 6.01 -7.97
N ARG A 158 7.18 6.84 -8.79
CA ARG A 158 7.60 8.23 -8.98
C ARG A 158 7.12 9.11 -7.84
N VAL A 159 8.03 9.92 -7.30
CA VAL A 159 7.73 10.80 -6.18
C VAL A 159 7.16 12.13 -6.67
N LYS A 160 6.03 12.54 -6.09
CA LYS A 160 5.48 13.89 -6.26
C LYS A 160 5.36 14.54 -4.89
N LEU A 161 6.14 15.58 -4.65
CA LEU A 161 6.08 16.37 -3.43
C LEU A 161 4.86 17.30 -3.49
N ALA A 162 4.09 17.34 -2.39
CA ALA A 162 2.95 18.22 -2.21
C ALA A 162 3.28 19.45 -1.34
N THR A 163 4.41 19.42 -0.63
CA THR A 163 4.88 20.49 0.25
C THR A 163 6.35 20.77 0.05
N ASP A 164 6.78 21.97 0.43
CA ASP A 164 8.16 22.28 0.77
C ASP A 164 8.62 21.49 2.02
N PRO A 165 9.94 21.48 2.34
CA PRO A 165 10.44 20.80 3.52
C PRO A 165 9.74 21.29 4.81
N LEU A 166 9.25 20.33 5.58
CA LEU A 166 8.57 20.55 6.85
C LEU A 166 9.57 20.44 8.01
N PRO A 167 9.39 21.21 9.10
CA PRO A 167 10.41 21.31 10.14
C PRO A 167 10.61 20.04 10.97
N SER A 168 9.60 19.15 11.02
CA SER A 168 9.68 17.90 11.78
C SER A 168 8.67 16.87 11.29
N GLN A 169 8.92 15.60 11.62
CA GLN A 169 7.98 14.51 11.37
C GLN A 169 6.61 14.77 12.00
N GLN A 170 6.58 15.28 13.24
CA GLN A 170 5.33 15.56 13.96
C GLN A 170 4.46 16.58 13.20
N ILE A 171 5.09 17.65 12.68
CA ILE A 171 4.37 18.66 11.89
C ILE A 171 3.88 18.07 10.57
N ALA A 172 4.66 17.22 9.92
CA ALA A 172 4.24 16.51 8.72
C ALA A 172 3.03 15.62 8.98
N GLU A 173 3.04 14.84 10.05
CA GLU A 173 1.92 13.98 10.45
C GLU A 173 0.67 14.79 10.82
N GLU A 174 0.82 15.92 11.51
CA GLU A 174 -0.30 16.83 11.81
C GLU A 174 -0.91 17.44 10.55
N GLN A 175 -0.08 17.90 9.61
CA GLN A 175 -0.57 18.43 8.34
C GLN A 175 -1.27 17.36 7.51
N LEU A 176 -0.70 16.15 7.47
CA LEU A 176 -1.31 15.01 6.80
C LEU A 176 -2.68 14.67 7.40
N ASN A 177 -2.78 14.64 8.74
CA ASN A 177 -4.04 14.40 9.42
C ASN A 177 -5.08 15.49 9.12
N LYS A 178 -4.67 16.77 9.04
CA LYS A 178 -5.57 17.86 8.63
C LYS A 178 -6.08 17.69 7.19
N PHE A 179 -5.27 17.16 6.28
CA PHE A 179 -5.68 16.87 4.92
C PHE A 179 -6.80 15.84 4.90
N TYR A 180 -6.63 14.71 5.60
CA TYR A 180 -7.65 13.66 5.66
C TYR A 180 -8.86 13.97 6.55
N GLN A 181 -8.73 14.86 7.54
CA GLN A 181 -9.87 15.33 8.34
C GLN A 181 -10.78 16.30 7.57
N ARG A 182 -10.28 16.95 6.52
CA ARG A 182 -11.07 17.88 5.69
C ARG A 182 -11.91 17.17 4.62
N GLU A 183 -11.67 15.88 4.34
CA GLU A 183 -12.49 15.11 3.39
C GLU A 183 -13.55 14.23 4.09
N PRO A 184 -14.59 14.84 4.70
CA PRO A 184 -15.93 14.26 4.51
C PRO A 184 -17.08 15.29 4.50
N GLU A 185 -16.97 16.49 3.91
CA GLU A 185 -18.13 17.39 3.77
C GLU A 185 -18.65 17.59 2.32
N GLU A 186 -17.80 17.53 1.29
CA GLU A 186 -18.29 17.77 -0.08
C GLU A 186 -19.05 16.59 -0.69
N THR A 187 -18.73 15.34 -0.32
CA THR A 187 -19.42 14.15 -0.88
C THR A 187 -20.79 13.86 -0.26
N GLN A 188 -21.08 14.37 0.94
CA GLN A 188 -22.42 14.23 1.54
C GLN A 188 -23.38 15.33 1.06
N ALA A 189 -22.89 16.55 0.81
CA ALA A 189 -23.71 17.64 0.31
C ALA A 189 -24.24 17.38 -1.12
N GLU A 190 -23.45 16.77 -2.00
CA GLU A 190 -23.90 16.38 -3.34
C GLU A 190 -24.91 15.22 -3.34
N GLN A 191 -24.78 14.25 -2.42
CA GLN A 191 -25.77 13.16 -2.31
C GLN A 191 -27.12 13.60 -1.74
N ILE A 192 -27.16 14.68 -0.95
CA ILE A 192 -28.42 15.22 -0.41
C ILE A 192 -29.17 16.04 -1.47
N GLN A 193 -28.46 16.82 -2.30
CA GLN A 193 -29.12 17.59 -3.38
C GLN A 193 -29.70 16.71 -4.50
N LEU A 194 -29.06 15.57 -4.80
CA LEU A 194 -29.58 14.60 -5.78
C LEU A 194 -30.83 13.85 -5.28
N ARG A 195 -31.06 13.77 -3.97
CA ARG A 195 -32.26 13.11 -3.41
C ARG A 195 -33.45 14.04 -3.22
N THR A 196 -33.23 15.35 -3.04
CA THR A 196 -34.33 16.33 -2.93
C THR A 196 -34.86 16.80 -4.28
N SER A 197 -34.15 16.56 -5.37
CA SER A 197 -34.58 16.95 -6.73
C SER A 197 -35.37 15.87 -7.47
N GLU A 198 -35.47 14.65 -6.94
CA GLU A 198 -36.27 13.56 -7.54
C GLU A 198 -37.70 13.43 -6.95
N ASP A 199 -38.05 14.16 -5.88
CA ASP A 199 -39.35 14.00 -5.19
C ASP A 199 -40.40 15.08 -5.51
N ASP A 200 -40.03 16.17 -6.20
CA ASP A 200 -40.93 17.31 -6.50
C ASP A 200 -41.60 17.21 -7.88
N GLY A 201 -41.99 16.00 -8.28
CA GLY A 201 -42.35 15.71 -9.67
C GLY A 201 -43.60 14.88 -9.91
N LYS A 202 -44.56 14.78 -8.98
CA LYS A 202 -45.91 14.22 -9.24
C LYS A 202 -47.00 14.80 -8.33
N GLU A 203 -47.51 15.97 -8.69
CA GLU A 203 -48.92 16.31 -8.46
C GLU A 203 -49.50 16.81 -9.79
N GLU A 204 -50.33 15.97 -10.42
CA GLU A 204 -51.66 16.27 -11.00
C GLU A 204 -52.26 15.01 -11.64
#